data_AF-A0A8J7FRF2-F1
#
_entry.id   AF-A0A8J7FRF2-F1
#
_cell.length_a   1.000
_cell.length_b   1.000
_cell.length_c   1.000
_cell.angle_alpha   90.00
_cell.angle_beta   90.00
_cell.angle_gamma   90.00
#
_symmetry.space_group_name_H-M   'P 1'
#
loop_
_entity.id
_entity.type
_entity.pdbx_description
1 polymer ?
#
loop_
_entity_poly.entity_id
_entity_poly.type
_entity_poly.pdbx_seq_one_letter_code
_entity_poly.pdbx_strand_id
1 'polypeptide(L)'
;MKSQISNSRKLLSFALVLSLIPLASCRVEQEQAGELPDVDVSVEPGQLPQYDIQGPDVNVGVTERTVTVPRVVVVQEEQTVQVPYIDVDVPGAERQERTITAEVEVPSAGYNLSVQDVYTVNNELWVISRLEETDPNAPRAVTRVSDRIVINAPTIPVRHYIIGERPSGVFNEQYEFIGNRQQILPQLEAGRQLYEREATG
;
A
#
# COMPACT_ATOMS: atom_id res chain seq x y z
N MET A 1 37.08 34.54 14.51
CA MET A 1 37.56 35.49 13.49
C MET A 1 36.61 35.40 12.30
N LYS A 2 35.90 36.49 11.96
CA LYS A 2 34.99 36.59 10.79
C LYS A 2 35.79 36.63 9.48
N SER A 3 35.08 36.55 8.34
CA SER A 3 35.45 37.05 6.98
C SER A 3 35.66 35.91 5.96
N GLN A 4 35.05 35.82 4.77
CA GLN A 4 34.20 36.71 3.95
C GLN A 4 33.54 35.89 2.81
N ILE A 5 32.42 36.41 2.30
CA ILE A 5 31.69 36.03 1.07
C ILE A 5 32.13 36.97 -0.05
N SER A 6 32.22 36.54 -1.32
CA SER A 6 32.06 37.45 -2.47
C SER A 6 31.76 36.74 -3.80
N ASN A 7 30.60 37.07 -4.38
CA ASN A 7 30.12 36.73 -5.73
C ASN A 7 30.81 37.57 -6.82
N SER A 8 30.91 37.04 -8.05
CA SER A 8 31.35 37.77 -9.24
C SER A 8 30.21 37.97 -10.25
N ARG A 9 29.74 39.22 -10.35
CA ARG A 9 29.01 39.77 -11.50
C ARG A 9 30.00 40.64 -12.29
N LYS A 10 30.13 40.43 -13.60
CA LYS A 10 30.66 41.44 -14.54
C LYS A 10 29.84 41.45 -15.83
N LEU A 11 28.96 42.45 -15.91
CA LEU A 11 28.40 43.03 -17.13
C LEU A 11 29.37 44.14 -17.61
N LEU A 12 29.60 44.22 -18.92
CA LEU A 12 30.38 45.25 -19.64
C LEU A 12 29.59 45.47 -20.97
N SER A 13 28.75 46.49 -21.15
CA SER A 13 29.00 47.93 -21.41
C SER A 13 29.62 48.25 -22.78
N PHE A 14 28.82 48.77 -23.74
CA PHE A 14 29.19 49.88 -24.67
C PHE A 14 27.91 50.39 -25.41
N ALA A 15 27.31 51.52 -24.99
CA ALA A 15 27.47 52.90 -25.52
C ALA A 15 26.46 53.26 -26.64
N LEU A 16 25.43 54.08 -26.36
CA LEU A 16 25.36 55.55 -26.58
C LEU A 16 25.01 55.88 -28.05
N VAL A 17 23.82 56.42 -28.38
CA VAL A 17 23.51 57.86 -28.38
C VAL A 17 21.98 58.08 -28.33
N LEU A 18 21.56 58.98 -27.45
CA LEU A 18 20.21 59.50 -27.23
C LEU A 18 20.16 60.95 -27.75
N SER A 19 19.16 61.32 -28.54
CA SER A 19 18.82 62.74 -28.76
C SER A 19 17.30 62.94 -28.64
N LEU A 20 16.93 63.72 -27.64
CA LEU A 20 15.57 64.15 -27.28
C LEU A 20 15.17 65.41 -28.08
N ILE A 21 13.90 65.48 -28.51
CA ILE A 21 13.09 66.70 -28.48
C ILE A 21 11.66 66.32 -28.07
N PRO A 22 11.12 66.85 -26.95
CA PRO A 22 9.70 66.72 -26.60
C PRO A 22 8.92 68.04 -26.76
N LEU A 23 7.59 67.90 -26.66
CA LEU A 23 6.55 68.89 -26.30
C LEU A 23 5.88 69.68 -27.44
N ALA A 24 4.67 69.23 -27.78
CA ALA A 24 3.44 70.00 -27.62
C ALA A 24 2.28 69.04 -27.87
N SER A 25 1.64 68.55 -26.81
CA SER A 25 0.37 69.11 -26.32
C SER A 25 -0.78 68.85 -27.27
N CYS A 26 -1.58 67.82 -26.95
CA CYS A 26 -2.99 67.98 -26.61
C CYS A 26 -3.59 66.59 -26.35
N ARG A 27 -4.07 66.40 -25.13
CA ARG A 27 -4.84 65.23 -24.72
C ARG A 27 -6.29 65.45 -25.13
N VAL A 28 -6.80 64.62 -26.03
CA VAL A 28 -8.22 64.55 -26.38
C VAL A 28 -8.62 63.09 -26.30
N GLU A 29 -9.30 62.74 -25.20
CA GLU A 29 -10.10 61.53 -25.10
C GLU A 29 -11.48 61.88 -25.67
N GLN A 30 -11.87 61.23 -26.76
CA GLN A 30 -13.27 61.19 -27.15
C GLN A 30 -13.59 59.82 -27.75
N GLU A 31 -14.29 59.04 -26.93
CA GLU A 31 -14.97 57.82 -27.34
C GLU A 31 -16.02 58.16 -28.39
N GLN A 32 -15.89 57.53 -29.55
CA GLN A 32 -17.01 57.20 -30.41
C GLN A 32 -16.62 55.93 -31.14
N ALA A 33 -17.44 54.87 -30.99
CA ALA A 33 -17.31 53.66 -31.78
C ALA A 33 -17.56 54.02 -33.25
N GLY A 34 -16.50 54.39 -33.95
CA GLY A 34 -16.49 54.63 -35.38
C GLY A 34 -16.59 53.30 -36.10
N GLU A 35 -17.58 53.18 -36.96
CA GLU A 35 -17.76 52.04 -37.86
C GLU A 35 -16.45 51.77 -38.63
N LEU A 36 -16.07 50.49 -38.71
CA LEU A 36 -14.88 50.06 -39.44
C LEU A 36 -15.04 50.52 -40.90
N PRO A 37 -14.08 51.27 -41.47
CA PRO A 37 -14.14 51.65 -42.86
C PRO A 37 -14.05 50.39 -43.73
N ASP A 38 -15.01 50.23 -44.65
CA ASP A 38 -14.90 49.26 -45.73
C ASP A 38 -13.79 49.72 -46.68
N VAL A 39 -12.58 49.21 -46.43
CA VAL A 39 -11.46 49.35 -47.34
C VAL A 39 -11.58 48.23 -48.37
N ASP A 40 -12.10 48.59 -49.53
CA ASP A 40 -12.13 47.71 -50.69
C ASP A 40 -10.72 47.62 -51.27
N VAL A 41 -9.98 46.57 -50.89
CA VAL A 41 -8.60 46.36 -51.34
C VAL A 41 -8.64 45.87 -52.77
N SER A 42 -8.57 46.79 -53.73
CA SER A 42 -8.31 46.45 -55.13
C SER A 42 -6.82 46.09 -55.30
N VAL A 43 -6.47 44.88 -54.87
CA VAL A 43 -5.26 44.19 -55.30
C VAL A 43 -5.61 43.39 -56.53
N GLU A 44 -4.88 43.61 -57.62
CA GLU A 44 -4.92 42.71 -58.78
C GLU A 44 -4.68 41.28 -58.27
N PRO A 45 -5.62 40.34 -58.46
CA PRO A 45 -5.46 38.99 -57.94
C PRO A 45 -4.28 38.37 -58.66
N GLY A 46 -3.16 38.24 -57.93
CA GLY A 46 -2.01 37.50 -58.39
C GLY A 46 -2.48 36.12 -58.83
N GLN A 47 -2.11 35.70 -60.03
CA GLN A 47 -2.48 34.37 -60.52
C GLN A 47 -1.89 33.34 -59.57
N LEU A 48 -2.75 32.71 -58.76
CA LEU A 48 -2.36 31.61 -57.89
C LEU A 48 -1.85 30.47 -58.77
N PRO A 49 -0.57 30.03 -58.63
CA PRO A 49 -0.08 28.91 -59.40
C PRO A 49 -0.90 27.67 -59.03
N GLN A 50 -1.54 27.03 -60.01
CA GLN A 50 -2.14 25.72 -59.81
C GLN A 50 -1.01 24.70 -59.74
N TYR A 51 -0.64 24.31 -58.53
CA TYR A 51 0.14 23.10 -58.31
C TYR A 51 -0.82 21.93 -58.16
N ASP A 52 -0.81 21.04 -59.14
CA ASP A 52 -1.50 19.75 -59.06
C ASP A 52 -0.59 18.76 -58.34
N ILE A 53 -0.62 18.79 -57.00
CA ILE A 53 0.17 17.86 -56.19
C ILE A 53 -0.54 16.51 -56.25
N GLN A 54 0.00 15.61 -57.07
CA GLN A 54 -0.38 14.20 -57.03
C GLN A 54 0.15 13.57 -55.74
N GLY A 55 -0.63 13.66 -54.67
CA GLY A 55 -0.37 12.96 -53.42
C GLY A 55 -0.57 11.45 -53.59
N PRO A 56 0.14 10.61 -52.84
CA PRO A 56 -0.09 9.16 -52.86
C PRO A 56 -1.53 8.86 -52.41
N ASP A 57 -2.19 7.93 -53.11
CA ASP A 57 -3.54 7.49 -52.77
C ASP A 57 -3.53 6.67 -51.47
N VAL A 58 -4.16 7.18 -50.42
CA VAL A 58 -4.22 6.54 -49.10
C VAL A 58 -5.57 5.87 -48.94
N ASN A 59 -5.58 4.55 -49.11
CA ASN A 59 -6.79 3.75 -48.96
C ASN A 59 -7.00 3.35 -47.49
N VAL A 60 -8.07 3.84 -46.87
CA VAL A 60 -8.41 3.58 -45.46
C VAL A 60 -9.47 2.49 -45.41
N GLY A 61 -9.10 1.31 -44.89
CA GLY A 61 -9.99 0.16 -44.77
C GLY A 61 -9.81 -0.57 -43.45
N VAL A 62 -10.82 -1.35 -43.07
CA VAL A 62 -10.75 -2.23 -41.89
C VAL A 62 -10.15 -3.56 -42.34
N THR A 63 -9.08 -4.01 -41.68
CA THR A 63 -8.49 -5.34 -41.90
C THR A 63 -8.66 -6.17 -40.65
N GLU A 64 -9.15 -7.40 -40.80
CA GLU A 64 -9.15 -8.37 -39.71
C GLU A 64 -7.71 -8.82 -39.45
N ARG A 65 -7.30 -8.80 -38.18
CA ARG A 65 -5.99 -9.28 -37.73
C ARG A 65 -6.19 -10.15 -36.50
N THR A 66 -5.70 -11.38 -36.57
CA THR A 66 -5.62 -12.24 -35.40
C THR A 66 -4.47 -11.76 -34.53
N VAL A 67 -4.79 -11.21 -33.36
CA VAL A 67 -3.81 -10.75 -32.36
C VAL A 67 -3.82 -11.74 -31.20
N THR A 68 -2.65 -12.27 -30.85
CA THR A 68 -2.49 -13.12 -29.67
C THR A 68 -2.54 -12.26 -28.42
N VAL A 69 -3.67 -12.30 -27.72
CA VAL A 69 -3.82 -11.61 -26.43
C VAL A 69 -3.56 -12.63 -25.31
N PRO A 70 -2.62 -12.35 -24.38
CA PRO A 70 -2.37 -13.25 -23.27
C PRO A 70 -3.62 -13.35 -22.38
N ARG A 71 -4.13 -14.57 -22.19
CA ARG A 71 -5.17 -14.86 -21.20
C ARG A 71 -4.50 -15.20 -19.87
N VAL A 72 -4.68 -14.36 -18.87
CA VAL A 72 -4.29 -14.69 -17.48
C VAL A 72 -5.37 -15.60 -16.90
N VAL A 73 -5.01 -16.84 -16.58
CA VAL A 73 -5.87 -17.78 -15.85
C VAL A 73 -5.37 -17.82 -14.41
N VAL A 74 -6.17 -17.30 -13.49
CA VAL A 74 -5.91 -17.46 -12.06
C VAL A 74 -6.53 -18.79 -11.65
N VAL A 75 -5.69 -19.78 -11.36
CA VAL A 75 -6.14 -21.06 -10.78
C VAL A 75 -6.11 -20.89 -9.27
N GLN A 76 -7.28 -20.94 -8.63
CA GLN A 76 -7.40 -21.04 -7.19
C GLN A 76 -7.62 -22.51 -6.85
N GLU A 77 -6.70 -23.10 -6.07
CA GLU A 77 -6.87 -24.45 -5.55
C GLU A 77 -7.48 -24.36 -4.16
N GLU A 78 -8.68 -24.92 -3.97
CA GLU A 78 -9.27 -25.09 -2.65
C GLU A 78 -8.62 -26.29 -1.96
N GLN A 79 -7.89 -26.05 -0.88
CA GLN A 79 -7.32 -27.09 -0.04
C GLN A 79 -8.13 -27.19 1.26
N THR A 80 -8.68 -28.37 1.55
CA THR A 80 -9.33 -28.65 2.83
C THR A 80 -8.26 -28.87 3.90
N VAL A 81 -8.06 -27.88 4.78
CA VAL A 81 -7.12 -27.97 5.90
C VAL A 81 -7.89 -28.34 7.17
N GLN A 82 -7.38 -29.32 7.91
CA GLN A 82 -7.97 -29.72 9.20
C GLN A 82 -7.64 -28.66 10.25
N VAL A 83 -8.65 -27.93 10.72
CA VAL A 83 -8.53 -26.98 11.83
C VAL A 83 -9.18 -27.56 13.09
N PRO A 84 -8.54 -27.46 14.26
CA PRO A 84 -9.16 -27.90 15.52
C PRO A 84 -10.43 -27.11 15.83
N TYR A 85 -11.47 -27.79 16.31
CA TYR A 85 -12.74 -27.20 16.74
C TYR A 85 -12.93 -27.39 18.26
N ILE A 86 -13.23 -26.30 18.97
CA ILE A 86 -13.39 -26.26 20.43
C ILE A 86 -14.80 -25.78 20.76
N ASP A 87 -15.56 -26.51 21.59
CA ASP A 87 -16.92 -26.13 22.01
C ASP A 87 -17.00 -25.87 23.52
N VAL A 88 -17.46 -24.67 23.91
CA VAL A 88 -17.46 -24.22 25.31
C VAL A 88 -18.88 -23.97 25.81
N ASP A 89 -19.37 -24.87 26.67
CA ASP A 89 -20.71 -24.77 27.28
C ASP A 89 -20.72 -23.85 28.51
N VAL A 90 -21.15 -22.60 28.31
CA VAL A 90 -21.46 -21.62 29.38
C VAL A 90 -22.97 -21.32 29.40
N PRO A 91 -23.70 -21.64 30.48
CA PRO A 91 -25.14 -21.39 30.56
C PRO A 91 -25.46 -19.89 30.60
N GLY A 92 -26.50 -19.47 29.87
CA GLY A 92 -26.98 -18.08 29.87
C GLY A 92 -26.18 -17.11 28.99
N ALA A 93 -25.22 -17.59 28.20
CA ALA A 93 -24.43 -16.78 27.27
C ALA A 93 -24.64 -17.26 25.82
N GLU A 94 -24.85 -16.32 24.91
CA GLU A 94 -24.94 -16.61 23.48
C GLU A 94 -23.57 -17.01 22.93
N ARG A 95 -23.53 -18.14 22.22
CA ARG A 95 -22.30 -18.67 21.61
C ARG A 95 -22.19 -18.23 20.16
N GLN A 96 -20.96 -17.99 19.75
CA GLN A 96 -20.64 -17.69 18.37
C GLN A 96 -19.42 -18.50 17.97
N GLU A 97 -19.54 -19.21 16.86
CA GLU A 97 -18.39 -19.84 16.21
C GLU A 97 -17.49 -18.75 15.65
N ARG A 98 -16.21 -18.76 16.05
CA ARG A 98 -15.21 -17.80 15.59
C ARG A 98 -13.88 -18.48 15.36
N THR A 99 -13.15 -18.03 14.35
CA THR A 99 -11.77 -18.47 14.11
C THR A 99 -10.81 -17.57 14.88
N ILE A 100 -10.03 -18.15 15.77
CA ILE A 100 -8.93 -17.45 16.44
C ILE A 100 -7.66 -17.70 15.63
N THR A 101 -6.99 -16.60 15.27
CA THR A 101 -5.77 -16.64 14.46
C THR A 101 -4.63 -16.05 15.30
N ALA A 102 -3.55 -16.81 15.45
CA ALA A 102 -2.28 -16.30 15.94
C ALA A 102 -1.37 -16.08 14.74
N GLU A 103 -0.76 -14.91 14.61
CA GLU A 103 0.14 -14.61 13.50
C GLU A 103 1.40 -13.94 14.04
N VAL A 104 2.57 -14.22 13.49
CA VAL A 104 3.81 -13.55 13.89
C VAL A 104 4.60 -13.18 12.64
N GLU A 105 5.12 -11.96 12.61
CA GLU A 105 6.07 -11.53 11.59
C GLU A 105 7.48 -12.00 11.97
N VAL A 106 8.11 -12.76 11.08
CA VAL A 106 9.39 -13.45 11.29
C VAL A 106 10.40 -13.07 10.21
N PRO A 107 11.72 -13.12 10.49
CA PRO A 107 12.75 -12.66 9.55
C PRO A 107 13.06 -13.66 8.42
N SER A 108 12.57 -14.90 8.52
CA SER A 108 12.75 -15.95 7.51
C SER A 108 11.54 -16.88 7.48
N ALA A 109 11.39 -17.64 6.39
CA ALA A 109 10.39 -18.71 6.30
C ALA A 109 10.74 -19.96 7.13
N GLY A 110 11.87 -19.93 7.86
CA GLY A 110 12.33 -21.05 8.68
C GLY A 110 11.60 -21.18 10.01
N TYR A 111 10.73 -20.24 10.36
CA TYR A 111 9.97 -20.27 11.60
C TYR A 111 8.64 -20.99 11.43
N ASN A 112 8.22 -21.67 12.49
CA ASN A 112 6.89 -22.26 12.63
C ASN A 112 6.19 -21.64 13.83
N LEU A 113 4.92 -21.26 13.66
CA LEU A 113 4.05 -20.84 14.74
C LEU A 113 2.96 -21.89 14.93
N SER A 114 2.78 -22.34 16.16
CA SER A 114 1.81 -23.39 16.50
C SER A 114 1.07 -23.08 17.80
N VAL A 115 -0.28 -23.01 17.76
CA VAL A 115 -1.14 -22.89 18.94
C VAL A 115 -1.03 -24.17 19.77
N GLN A 116 -0.47 -24.07 20.97
CA GLN A 116 -0.29 -25.21 21.87
C GLN A 116 -1.50 -25.40 22.76
N ASP A 117 -1.96 -24.33 23.41
CA ASP A 117 -3.00 -24.41 24.42
C ASP A 117 -4.02 -23.28 24.29
N VAL A 118 -5.24 -23.56 24.73
CA VAL A 118 -6.27 -22.55 24.92
C VAL A 118 -6.87 -22.70 26.31
N TYR A 119 -6.92 -21.61 27.06
CA TYR A 119 -7.51 -21.56 28.38
C TYR A 119 -8.61 -20.49 28.45
N THR A 120 -9.55 -20.69 29.36
CA THR A 120 -10.38 -19.60 29.88
C THR A 120 -9.84 -19.20 31.24
N VAL A 121 -9.36 -17.97 31.37
CA VAL A 121 -8.80 -17.40 32.60
C VAL A 121 -9.48 -16.06 32.85
N ASN A 122 -10.10 -15.85 34.01
CA ASN A 122 -10.74 -14.57 34.37
C ASN A 122 -11.73 -14.02 33.30
N ASN A 123 -12.50 -14.90 32.65
CA ASN A 123 -13.42 -14.53 31.57
C ASN A 123 -12.73 -13.93 30.32
N GLU A 124 -11.45 -14.22 30.14
CA GLU A 124 -10.68 -14.02 28.92
C GLU A 124 -10.29 -15.38 28.32
N LEU A 125 -10.22 -15.44 27.00
CA LEU A 125 -9.63 -16.56 26.29
C LEU A 125 -8.13 -16.33 26.17
N TRP A 126 -7.32 -17.20 26.78
CA TRP A 126 -5.87 -17.15 26.67
C TRP A 126 -5.42 -18.17 25.64
N VAL A 127 -4.77 -17.70 24.57
CA VAL A 127 -4.27 -18.51 23.47
C VAL A 127 -2.76 -18.55 23.57
N ILE A 128 -2.20 -19.72 23.86
CA ILE A 128 -0.77 -19.91 24.02
C ILE A 128 -0.26 -20.55 22.74
N SER A 129 0.57 -19.82 22.01
CA SER A 129 1.24 -20.32 20.80
C SER A 129 2.73 -20.42 21.05
N ARG A 130 3.41 -21.28 20.30
CA ARG A 130 4.86 -21.41 20.33
C ARG A 130 5.44 -21.04 18.98
N LEU A 131 6.47 -20.20 19.00
CA LEU A 131 7.26 -19.82 17.85
C LEU A 131 8.61 -20.55 17.92
N GLU A 132 8.91 -21.38 16.93
CA GLU A 132 10.16 -22.14 16.85
C GLU A 132 10.85 -21.91 15.50
N GLU A 133 12.18 -21.78 15.50
CA GLU A 133 12.98 -21.79 14.26
C GLU A 133 13.27 -23.23 13.86
N THR A 134 12.55 -23.71 12.85
CA THR A 134 12.65 -25.08 12.32
C THR A 134 13.71 -25.24 11.23
N ASP A 135 14.02 -24.17 10.49
CA ASP A 135 15.09 -24.15 9.49
C ASP A 135 15.94 -22.87 9.62
N PRO A 136 17.07 -22.93 10.35
CA PRO A 136 17.99 -21.79 10.49
C PRO A 136 18.67 -21.35 9.19
N ASN A 137 18.66 -22.18 8.15
CA ASN A 137 19.28 -21.87 6.86
C ASN A 137 18.27 -21.29 5.86
N ALA A 138 17.01 -21.15 6.25
CA ALA A 138 15.98 -20.58 5.39
C ALA A 138 16.38 -19.18 4.91
N PRO A 139 16.07 -18.81 3.65
CA PRO A 139 16.36 -17.48 3.14
C PRO A 139 15.75 -16.39 4.01
N ARG A 140 16.54 -15.34 4.28
CA ARG A 140 16.04 -14.15 4.99
C ARG A 140 15.02 -13.43 4.13
N ALA A 141 13.77 -13.49 4.56
CA ALA A 141 12.63 -12.85 3.93
C ALA A 141 11.60 -12.63 5.02
N VAL A 142 11.30 -11.36 5.31
CA VAL A 142 10.27 -11.02 6.29
C VAL A 142 8.94 -11.59 5.80
N THR A 143 8.36 -12.48 6.59
CA THR A 143 7.11 -13.16 6.26
C THR A 143 6.24 -13.28 7.50
N ARG A 144 4.96 -13.61 7.32
CA ARG A 144 4.01 -13.84 8.40
C ARG A 144 3.68 -15.32 8.49
N VAL A 145 3.98 -15.92 9.62
CA VAL A 145 3.57 -17.28 9.95
C VAL A 145 2.32 -17.22 10.80
N SER A 146 1.40 -18.16 10.62
CA SER A 146 0.10 -18.13 11.29
C SER A 146 -0.40 -19.53 11.62
N ASP A 147 -1.16 -19.65 12.70
CA ASP A 147 -1.94 -20.84 13.02
C ASP A 147 -3.36 -20.44 13.47
N ARG A 148 -4.31 -21.34 13.26
CA ARG A 148 -5.75 -21.08 13.39
C ARG A 148 -6.45 -22.19 14.15
N ILE A 149 -7.37 -21.80 15.01
CA ILE A 149 -8.30 -22.70 15.70
C ILE A 149 -9.71 -22.16 15.55
N VAL A 150 -10.70 -23.04 15.47
CA VAL A 150 -12.11 -22.66 15.50
C VAL A 150 -12.64 -22.89 16.90
N ILE A 151 -13.31 -21.90 17.47
CA ILE A 151 -13.90 -21.99 18.79
C ILE A 151 -15.36 -21.53 18.75
N ASN A 152 -16.22 -22.33 19.34
CA ASN A 152 -17.59 -21.97 19.67
C ASN A 152 -17.65 -21.59 21.15
N ALA A 153 -17.61 -20.29 21.41
CA ALA A 153 -17.63 -19.73 22.77
C ALA A 153 -18.39 -18.40 22.79
N PRO A 154 -18.80 -17.92 23.98
CA PRO A 154 -19.30 -16.56 24.12
C PRO A 154 -18.29 -15.52 23.65
N THR A 155 -18.76 -14.31 23.35
CA THR A 155 -17.90 -13.19 22.95
C THR A 155 -17.10 -12.67 24.15
N ILE A 156 -15.98 -13.33 24.44
CA ILE A 156 -15.03 -12.93 25.49
C ILE A 156 -13.72 -12.39 24.88
N PRO A 157 -13.01 -11.46 25.56
CA PRO A 157 -11.73 -10.94 25.13
C PRO A 157 -10.70 -12.05 24.90
N VAL A 158 -9.84 -11.89 23.91
CA VAL A 158 -8.78 -12.85 23.58
C VAL A 158 -7.43 -12.23 23.88
N ARG A 159 -6.61 -12.95 24.64
CA ARG A 159 -5.23 -12.60 24.94
C ARG A 159 -4.31 -13.66 24.35
N HIS A 160 -3.29 -13.22 23.62
CA HIS A 160 -2.36 -14.09 22.94
C HIS A 160 -1.00 -14.04 23.63
N TYR A 161 -0.52 -15.22 24.02
CA TYR A 161 0.82 -15.44 24.54
C TYR A 161 1.64 -16.21 23.49
N ILE A 162 2.81 -15.71 23.15
CA ILE A 162 3.74 -16.37 22.24
C ILE A 162 4.96 -16.81 23.04
N ILE A 163 5.18 -18.11 23.13
CA ILE A 163 6.38 -18.70 23.73
C ILE A 163 7.48 -18.66 22.67
N GLY A 164 8.56 -17.94 22.95
CA GLY A 164 9.71 -17.81 22.05
C GLY A 164 10.34 -16.42 22.10
N GLU A 165 11.45 -16.25 21.37
CA GLU A 165 12.08 -14.94 21.22
C GLU A 165 11.24 -14.05 20.28
N ARG A 166 11.01 -12.80 20.69
CA ARG A 166 10.25 -11.84 19.88
C ARG A 166 11.06 -11.39 18.67
N PRO A 167 10.61 -11.64 17.42
CA PRO A 167 11.25 -11.07 16.25
C PRO A 167 11.04 -9.55 16.18
N SER A 168 11.99 -8.83 15.57
CA SER A 168 11.84 -7.39 15.37
C SER A 168 10.65 -7.06 14.46
N GLY A 169 9.90 -6.02 14.80
CA GLY A 169 8.75 -5.56 14.01
C GLY A 169 7.61 -5.09 14.91
N VAL A 170 6.98 -3.97 14.54
CA VAL A 170 5.87 -3.37 15.31
C VAL A 170 4.62 -4.26 15.32
N PHE A 171 4.45 -5.11 14.31
CA PHE A 171 3.33 -6.05 14.24
C PHE A 171 3.31 -6.99 15.46
N ASN A 172 4.48 -7.40 15.94
CA ASN A 172 4.60 -8.36 17.05
C ASN A 172 4.32 -7.73 18.42
N GLU A 173 4.17 -6.41 18.51
CA GLU A 173 3.88 -5.69 19.76
C GLU A 173 2.45 -5.95 20.26
N GLN A 174 1.54 -6.40 19.39
CA GLN A 174 0.17 -6.77 19.76
C GLN A 174 0.09 -8.05 20.62
N TYR A 175 1.20 -8.78 20.74
CA TYR A 175 1.27 -10.05 21.45
C TYR A 175 2.26 -10.03 22.62
N GLU A 176 1.92 -10.80 23.65
CA GLU A 176 2.78 -10.97 24.83
C GLU A 176 3.75 -12.11 24.58
N PHE A 177 5.04 -11.78 24.40
CA PHE A 177 6.08 -12.79 24.23
C PHE A 177 6.64 -13.18 25.59
N ILE A 178 6.63 -14.48 25.86
CA ILE A 178 7.15 -15.07 27.09
C ILE A 178 8.27 -16.04 26.75
N GLY A 179 9.30 -16.07 27.58
CA GLY A 179 10.40 -17.03 27.38
C GLY A 179 9.97 -18.46 27.66
N ASN A 180 8.99 -18.65 28.56
CA ASN A 180 8.55 -19.97 28.95
C ASN A 180 7.14 -19.97 29.56
N ARG A 181 6.41 -21.10 29.40
CA ARG A 181 5.04 -21.30 29.91
C ARG A 181 4.95 -21.12 31.43
N GLN A 182 6.01 -21.42 32.18
CA GLN A 182 6.05 -21.30 33.65
C GLN A 182 5.82 -19.87 34.15
N GLN A 183 6.05 -18.85 33.31
CA GLN A 183 5.78 -17.46 33.67
C GLN A 183 4.29 -17.16 33.87
N ILE A 184 3.42 -17.95 33.23
CA ILE A 184 1.95 -17.80 33.29
C ILE A 184 1.25 -19.02 33.92
N LEU A 185 2.00 -20.06 34.28
CA LEU A 185 1.46 -21.31 34.82
C LEU A 185 0.51 -21.11 36.02
N PRO A 186 0.83 -20.26 37.02
CA PRO A 186 -0.09 -20.04 38.15
C PRO A 186 -1.47 -19.52 37.73
N GLN A 187 -1.54 -18.69 36.69
CA GLN A 187 -2.78 -18.16 36.14
C GLN A 187 -3.52 -19.21 35.31
N LEU A 188 -2.79 -20.05 34.58
CA LEU A 188 -3.36 -21.16 33.83
C LEU A 188 -4.00 -22.21 34.75
N GLU A 189 -3.35 -22.53 35.88
CA GLU A 189 -3.87 -23.46 36.89
C GLU A 189 -5.15 -22.95 37.56
N ALA A 190 -5.33 -21.63 37.66
CA ALA A 190 -6.57 -21.02 38.13
C ALA A 190 -7.69 -20.99 37.07
N GLY A 191 -7.33 -21.25 35.80
CA GLY A 191 -8.24 -21.26 34.66
C GLY A 191 -8.81 -22.64 34.33
N ARG A 192 -9.55 -22.69 33.23
CA ARG A 192 -10.04 -23.93 32.63
C ARG A 192 -9.35 -24.14 31.29
N GLN A 193 -8.68 -25.27 31.11
CA GLN A 193 -8.12 -25.68 29.82
C GLN A 193 -9.26 -26.09 28.88
N LEU A 194 -9.23 -25.56 27.67
CA LEU A 194 -10.20 -25.85 26.60
C LEU A 194 -9.57 -26.68 25.48
N TYR A 195 -8.27 -26.51 25.26
CA TYR A 195 -7.53 -27.19 24.21
C TYR A 195 -6.08 -27.38 24.64
N GLU A 196 -5.53 -28.53 24.27
CA GLU A 196 -4.12 -28.85 24.28
C GLU A 196 -3.82 -29.57 22.97
N ARG A 197 -2.76 -29.12 22.29
CA ARG A 197 -2.23 -29.82 21.15
C ARG A 197 -1.38 -30.99 21.66
N GLU A 198 -1.82 -32.20 21.40
CA GLU A 198 -1.00 -33.40 21.61
C GLU A 198 0.35 -33.21 20.88
N ALA A 199 1.46 -33.37 21.61
CA ALA A 199 2.78 -33.29 21.01
C ALA A 199 2.93 -34.46 20.02
N THR A 200 2.85 -34.16 18.72
CA THR A 200 3.24 -35.13 17.69
C THR A 200 4.75 -35.33 17.83
N GLY A 201 5.14 -36.43 18.48
CA GLY A 201 6.53 -36.83 18.66
C GLY A 201 7.21 -37.28 17.36
#